data_AF-A0A7S2BTN1-F1
#
_entry.id   AF-A0A7S2BTN1-F1
#
_cell.length_a   1.000
_cell.length_b   1.000
_cell.length_c   1.000
_cell.angle_alpha   90.00
_cell.angle_beta   90.00
_cell.angle_gamma   90.00
#
_symmetry.space_group_name_H-M   'P 1'
#
loop_
_entity.id
_entity.type
_entity.pdbx_description
1 polymer ?
#
loop_
_entity_poly.entity_id
_entity_poly.type
_entity_poly.pdbx_seq_one_letter_code
_entity_poly.pdbx_strand_id
1 'polypeptide(L)'
;PRQLVRLGFSTSGSSPLLGESNDAVYFDSEGFYVSAKGKKTQAAQRFTRDQVISVLLNLDPKSPNANTLSLFREGERISEPQALPEHLLGKPLYPHVAFRSVTVQMLFGPTPAKALPFTCRMVQGAVQTDVNISAAPKPDAKYDVLLPVGLPDEGTFDW
;
A
#
# COMPACT_ATOMS: atom_id res chain seq x y z
N PRO A 1 9.62 8.19 13.56
CA PRO A 1 8.49 7.92 14.50
C PRO A 1 8.66 6.55 15.21
N ARG A 2 8.26 6.42 16.48
CA ARG A 2 8.37 5.12 17.22
C ARG A 2 7.42 4.06 16.67
N GLN A 3 6.22 4.49 16.26
CA GLN A 3 5.20 3.70 15.60
C GLN A 3 5.01 4.26 14.19
N LEU A 4 5.00 3.40 13.19
CA LEU A 4 4.86 3.80 11.79
C LEU A 4 4.11 2.72 11.02
N VAL A 5 3.21 3.15 10.14
CA VAL A 5 2.57 2.29 9.15
C VAL A 5 2.74 2.94 7.79
N ARG A 6 3.14 2.16 6.80
CA ARG A 6 3.20 2.51 5.38
C ARG A 6 2.24 1.59 4.63
N LEU A 7 1.30 2.17 3.89
CA LEU A 7 0.24 1.44 3.17
C LEU A 7 0.23 1.88 1.70
N GLY A 8 0.31 0.94 0.78
CA GLY A 8 0.33 1.29 -0.63
C GLY A 8 0.40 0.10 -1.55
N PHE A 9 1.03 0.32 -2.70
CA PHE A 9 1.17 -0.67 -3.76
C PHE A 9 2.56 -0.64 -4.36
N SER A 10 3.03 -1.80 -4.80
CA SER A 10 4.30 -1.92 -5.50
C SER A 10 4.27 -3.00 -6.57
N THR A 11 5.30 -3.05 -7.41
CA THR A 11 5.47 -4.13 -8.38
C THR A 11 6.10 -5.37 -7.73
N SER A 12 6.01 -6.53 -8.39
CA SER A 12 6.55 -7.80 -7.86
C SER A 12 8.07 -7.82 -7.67
N GLY A 13 8.81 -6.92 -8.32
CA GLY A 13 10.28 -6.81 -8.17
C GLY A 13 10.73 -5.84 -7.07
N SER A 14 9.79 -5.25 -6.33
CA SER A 14 10.12 -4.28 -5.27
C SER A 14 10.75 -4.97 -4.04
N SER A 15 11.62 -4.24 -3.34
CA SER A 15 12.15 -4.67 -2.04
C SER A 15 10.98 -4.92 -1.07
N PRO A 16 11.01 -5.98 -0.22
CA PRO A 16 10.06 -6.16 0.87
C PRO A 16 10.03 -4.98 1.85
N LEU A 17 11.09 -4.17 1.89
CA LEU A 17 11.14 -2.94 2.64
C LEU A 17 10.58 -1.78 1.79
N LEU A 18 9.34 -1.43 2.11
CA LEU A 18 8.60 -0.38 1.43
C LEU A 18 9.29 0.98 1.65
N GLY A 19 9.84 1.56 0.59
CA GLY A 19 10.59 2.83 0.61
C GLY A 19 12.01 2.75 0.01
N GLU A 20 12.55 1.55 -0.21
CA GLU A 20 13.90 1.37 -0.77
C GLU A 20 13.96 1.34 -2.30
N SER A 21 12.82 1.16 -2.96
CA SER A 21 12.74 1.06 -4.42
C SER A 21 11.81 2.12 -5.01
N ASN A 22 12.04 2.48 -6.28
CA ASN A 22 11.17 3.39 -7.01
C ASN A 22 9.88 2.72 -7.50
N ASP A 23 9.72 1.42 -7.27
CA ASP A 23 8.64 0.60 -7.79
C ASP A 23 7.46 0.49 -6.80
N ALA A 24 7.34 1.46 -5.88
CA ALA A 24 6.29 1.53 -4.88
C ALA A 24 5.74 2.95 -4.74
N VAL A 25 4.46 3.03 -4.36
CA VAL A 25 3.77 4.24 -3.93
C VAL A 25 2.98 3.94 -2.67
N TYR A 26 3.02 4.84 -1.69
CA TYR A 26 2.37 4.59 -0.42
C TYR A 26 2.04 5.87 0.33
N PHE A 27 1.16 5.74 1.30
CA PHE A 27 0.97 6.69 2.36
C PHE A 27 1.60 6.19 3.66
N ASP A 28 2.13 7.09 4.48
CA ASP A 28 2.49 6.78 5.86
C ASP A 28 1.46 7.31 6.88
N SER A 29 1.54 6.80 8.11
CA SER A 29 0.66 7.21 9.22
C SER A 29 0.82 8.68 9.64
N GLU A 30 1.88 9.35 9.21
CA GLU A 30 2.08 10.78 9.44
C GLU A 30 1.36 11.67 8.42
N GLY A 31 0.74 11.06 7.40
CA GLY A 31 -0.06 11.71 6.37
C GLY A 31 0.74 12.07 5.12
N PHE A 32 1.95 11.55 4.96
CA PHE A 32 2.72 11.75 3.74
C PHE A 32 2.36 10.73 2.68
N TYR A 33 2.16 11.19 1.46
CA TYR A 33 2.27 10.36 0.27
C TYR A 33 3.73 10.36 -0.20
N VAL A 34 4.23 9.17 -0.50
CA VAL A 34 5.58 8.96 -1.00
C VAL A 34 5.51 8.23 -2.34
N SER A 35 6.11 8.85 -3.35
CA SER A 35 6.33 8.25 -4.66
C SER A 35 7.83 8.26 -4.99
N ALA A 36 8.19 7.63 -6.12
CA ALA A 36 9.56 7.44 -6.62
C ALA A 36 10.58 8.50 -6.16
N LYS A 37 11.77 8.02 -5.75
CA LYS A 37 12.89 8.79 -5.16
C LYS A 37 12.60 9.43 -3.80
N GLY A 38 11.64 8.91 -3.03
CA GLY A 38 11.42 9.32 -1.64
C GLY A 38 10.84 10.73 -1.48
N LYS A 39 10.26 11.31 -2.56
CA LYS A 39 9.61 12.61 -2.47
C LYS A 39 8.36 12.48 -1.59
N LYS A 40 8.44 13.05 -0.38
CA LYS A 40 7.32 13.09 0.56
C LYS A 40 6.46 14.34 0.31
N THR A 41 5.16 14.15 0.18
CA THR A 41 4.18 15.24 0.07
C THR A 41 3.13 15.07 1.16
N GLN A 42 2.82 16.10 1.93
CA GLN A 42 1.70 16.05 2.87
C GLN A 42 0.41 15.97 2.05
N ALA A 43 -0.23 14.80 2.05
CA ALA A 43 -1.33 14.49 1.13
C ALA A 43 -2.53 13.85 1.84
N ALA A 44 -2.38 13.48 3.11
CA ALA A 44 -3.42 12.89 3.92
C ALA A 44 -3.43 13.46 5.35
N GLN A 45 -4.56 13.30 6.01
CA GLN A 45 -4.64 13.44 7.47
C GLN A 45 -3.89 12.27 8.13
N ARG A 46 -3.37 12.52 9.34
CA ARG A 46 -2.75 11.47 10.16
C ARG A 46 -3.77 10.41 10.56
N PHE A 47 -3.30 9.17 10.67
CA PHE A 47 -4.08 8.06 11.21
C PHE A 47 -3.30 7.32 12.29
N THR A 48 -4.03 6.68 13.20
CA THR A 48 -3.48 6.10 14.43
C THR A 48 -4.10 4.73 14.71
N ARG A 49 -3.87 4.19 15.91
CA ARG A 49 -4.39 2.89 16.35
C ARG A 49 -5.92 2.86 16.42
N ASP A 50 -6.47 1.65 16.42
CA ASP A 50 -7.91 1.36 16.58
C ASP A 50 -8.79 2.00 15.48
N GLN A 51 -8.24 2.13 14.27
CA GLN A 51 -8.91 2.70 13.10
C GLN A 51 -8.86 1.72 11.92
N VAL A 52 -9.93 1.69 11.14
CA VAL A 52 -9.98 1.02 9.84
C VAL A 52 -9.51 2.00 8.78
N ILE A 53 -8.39 1.65 8.14
CA ILE A 53 -7.84 2.40 7.02
C ILE A 53 -8.04 1.60 5.73
N SER A 54 -8.74 2.20 4.78
CA SER A 54 -8.93 1.66 3.44
C SER A 54 -8.02 2.39 2.46
N VAL A 55 -7.24 1.62 1.71
CA VAL A 55 -6.44 2.14 0.60
C VAL A 55 -7.17 1.85 -0.70
N LEU A 56 -7.52 2.89 -1.43
CA LEU A 56 -8.16 2.77 -2.73
C LEU A 56 -7.12 2.98 -3.83
N LEU A 57 -6.88 1.94 -4.62
CA LEU A 57 -6.20 2.03 -5.91
C LEU A 57 -7.26 2.16 -7.01
N ASN A 58 -7.28 3.29 -7.70
CA ASN A 58 -8.25 3.55 -8.75
C ASN A 58 -7.58 3.44 -10.12
N LEU A 59 -7.86 2.35 -10.84
CA LEU A 59 -7.38 2.12 -12.21
C LEU A 59 -8.51 2.19 -13.25
N ASP A 60 -9.73 2.55 -12.85
CA ASP A 60 -10.86 2.61 -13.77
C ASP A 60 -10.71 3.82 -14.70
N PRO A 61 -10.50 3.64 -16.02
CA PRO A 61 -10.33 4.75 -16.95
C PRO A 61 -11.59 5.61 -17.11
N LYS A 62 -12.76 5.12 -16.68
CA LYS A 62 -14.03 5.87 -16.71
C LYS A 62 -14.21 6.78 -15.50
N SER A 63 -13.41 6.58 -14.45
CA SER A 63 -13.47 7.42 -13.26
C SER A 63 -12.73 8.74 -13.49
N PRO A 64 -13.25 9.88 -12.99
CA PRO A 64 -12.53 11.17 -13.06
C PRO A 64 -11.19 11.15 -12.31
N ASN A 65 -11.00 10.22 -11.37
CA ASN A 65 -9.78 10.02 -10.60
C ASN A 65 -8.98 8.78 -11.05
N ALA A 66 -9.02 8.44 -12.35
CA ALA A 66 -8.26 7.31 -12.89
C ALA A 66 -6.75 7.42 -12.58
N ASN A 67 -6.11 6.28 -12.36
CA ASN A 67 -4.68 6.17 -12.04
C ASN A 67 -4.27 6.92 -10.77
N THR A 68 -5.04 6.77 -9.70
CA THR A 68 -4.76 7.42 -8.42
C THR A 68 -4.79 6.46 -7.23
N LEU A 69 -4.15 6.89 -6.14
CA LEU A 69 -4.20 6.28 -4.82
C LEU A 69 -4.92 7.21 -3.85
N SER A 70 -5.72 6.68 -2.94
CA SER A 70 -6.39 7.46 -1.89
C SER A 70 -6.52 6.69 -0.58
N LEU A 71 -6.60 7.42 0.53
CA LEU A 71 -6.89 6.88 1.85
C LEU A 71 -8.27 7.27 2.35
N PHE A 72 -8.89 6.32 3.03
CA PHE A 72 -10.12 6.52 3.79
C PHE A 72 -9.91 6.00 5.21
N ARG A 73 -10.40 6.76 6.19
CA ARG A 73 -10.44 6.37 7.60
C ARG A 73 -11.90 6.23 7.99
N GLU A 74 -12.27 5.07 8.52
CA GLU A 74 -13.66 4.78 8.93
C GLU A 74 -14.70 5.00 7.82
N GLY A 75 -14.30 4.83 6.55
CA GLY A 75 -15.16 5.06 5.38
C GLY A 75 -15.11 6.49 4.83
N GLU A 76 -14.54 7.45 5.56
CA GLU A 76 -14.41 8.84 5.12
C GLU A 76 -13.05 9.11 4.47
N ARG A 77 -13.05 9.88 3.38
CA ARG A 77 -11.82 10.24 2.66
C ARG A 77 -10.95 11.13 3.54
N ILE A 78 -9.68 10.75 3.69
CA ILE A 78 -8.67 11.54 4.43
C ILE A 78 -7.51 12.02 3.56
N SER A 79 -7.50 11.67 2.26
CA SER A 79 -6.53 12.15 1.29
C SER A 79 -7.21 12.58 -0.01
N GLU A 80 -6.68 13.63 -0.64
CA GLU A 80 -6.96 13.87 -2.06
C GLU A 80 -6.39 12.74 -2.91
N PRO A 81 -6.99 12.41 -4.07
CA PRO A 81 -6.44 11.44 -5.00
C PRO A 81 -5.01 11.81 -5.42
N GLN A 82 -4.06 10.90 -5.18
CA GLN A 82 -2.65 11.09 -5.54
C GLN A 82 -2.35 10.31 -6.82
N ALA A 83 -1.84 10.99 -7.84
CA ALA A 83 -1.50 10.36 -9.11
C ALA A 83 -0.41 9.29 -8.95
N LEU A 84 -0.59 8.18 -9.65
CA LEU A 84 0.44 7.16 -9.80
C LEU A 84 1.55 7.69 -10.72
N PRO A 85 2.83 7.43 -10.42
CA PRO A 85 3.93 7.66 -11.34
C PRO A 85 3.73 6.93 -12.68
N GLU A 86 4.14 7.56 -13.77
CA GLU A 86 3.97 7.03 -15.13
C GLU A 86 4.57 5.63 -15.30
N HIS A 87 5.71 5.35 -14.67
CA HIS A 87 6.39 4.05 -14.78
C HIS A 87 5.65 2.91 -14.05
N LEU A 88 4.63 3.21 -13.25
CA LEU A 88 3.77 2.20 -12.60
C LEU A 88 2.48 1.93 -13.39
N LEU A 89 2.14 2.79 -14.37
CA LEU A 89 0.93 2.62 -15.16
C LEU A 89 1.02 1.36 -16.03
N GLY A 90 -0.08 0.60 -16.07
CA GLY A 90 -0.17 -0.65 -16.84
C GLY A 90 0.62 -1.84 -16.25
N LYS A 91 1.32 -1.66 -15.13
CA LYS A 91 2.00 -2.76 -14.44
C LYS A 91 1.07 -3.42 -13.41
N PRO A 92 1.22 -4.74 -13.17
CA PRO A 92 0.59 -5.38 -12.01
C PRO A 92 1.10 -4.77 -10.71
N LEU A 93 0.17 -4.27 -9.90
CA LEU A 93 0.43 -3.65 -8.60
C LEU A 93 -0.12 -4.54 -7.49
N TYR A 94 0.69 -4.78 -6.47
CA TYR A 94 0.38 -5.65 -5.34
C TYR A 94 0.19 -4.80 -4.09
N PRO A 95 -0.83 -5.09 -3.25
CA PRO A 95 -0.95 -4.45 -1.94
C PRO A 95 0.34 -4.65 -1.15
N HIS A 96 0.90 -3.56 -0.64
CA HIS A 96 2.16 -3.58 0.08
C HIS A 96 2.02 -2.77 1.37
N VAL A 97 2.35 -3.41 2.49
CA VAL A 97 2.27 -2.82 3.81
C VAL A 97 3.57 -3.08 4.57
N ALA A 98 4.15 -2.02 5.13
CA ALA A 98 5.27 -2.11 6.05
C ALA A 98 4.93 -1.35 7.33
N PHE A 99 5.26 -1.92 8.48
CA PHE A 99 4.90 -1.33 9.77
C PHE A 99 5.95 -1.61 10.84
N ARG A 100 6.05 -0.70 11.81
CA ARG A 100 7.00 -0.76 12.92
C ARG A 100 6.30 -0.52 14.25
N SER A 101 6.56 -1.39 15.23
CA SER A 101 6.06 -1.30 16.61
C SER A 101 4.53 -1.23 16.72
N VAL A 102 3.80 -1.86 15.81
CA VAL A 102 2.33 -1.91 15.78
C VAL A 102 1.85 -3.29 15.32
N THR A 103 0.56 -3.59 15.52
CA THR A 103 -0.12 -4.77 14.97
C THR A 103 -1.10 -4.31 13.91
N VAL A 104 -1.14 -4.99 12.76
CA VAL A 104 -2.02 -4.68 11.64
C VAL A 104 -2.84 -5.92 11.29
N GLN A 105 -4.14 -5.73 11.08
CA GLN A 105 -5.02 -6.75 10.51
C GLN A 105 -5.34 -6.40 9.06
N MET A 106 -5.06 -7.33 8.14
CA MET A 106 -5.37 -7.16 6.72
C MET A 106 -6.75 -7.70 6.41
N LEU A 107 -7.58 -6.89 5.75
CA LEU A 107 -8.97 -7.23 5.40
C LEU A 107 -9.15 -7.12 3.89
N PHE A 108 -8.98 -8.23 3.18
CA PHE A 108 -9.01 -8.25 1.71
C PHE A 108 -10.38 -8.54 1.09
N GLY A 109 -11.43 -8.71 1.90
CA GLY A 109 -12.81 -8.81 1.43
C GLY A 109 -13.59 -10.00 2.01
N PRO A 110 -14.71 -10.39 1.37
CA PRO A 110 -15.25 -9.83 0.11
C PRO A 110 -15.89 -8.44 0.28
N THR A 111 -16.29 -8.06 1.49
CA THR A 111 -16.89 -6.74 1.80
C THR A 111 -15.91 -5.87 2.59
N PRO A 112 -15.90 -4.54 2.39
CA PRO A 112 -15.08 -3.65 3.21
C PRO A 112 -15.60 -3.64 4.65
N ALA A 113 -14.69 -3.56 5.63
CA ALA A 113 -15.08 -3.48 7.04
C ALA A 113 -15.81 -2.18 7.40
N LYS A 114 -15.59 -1.11 6.61
CA LYS A 114 -16.31 0.15 6.70
C LYS A 114 -16.81 0.52 5.32
N ALA A 115 -18.08 0.88 5.23
CA ALA A 115 -18.70 1.28 3.97
C ALA A 115 -18.01 2.53 3.42
N LEU A 116 -17.69 2.51 2.13
CA LEU A 116 -17.19 3.67 1.40
C LEU A 116 -18.37 4.44 0.79
N PRO A 117 -18.23 5.74 0.48
CA PRO A 117 -19.31 6.55 -0.08
C PRO A 117 -19.64 6.20 -1.55
N PHE A 118 -19.06 5.12 -2.07
CA PHE A 118 -19.25 4.60 -3.42
C PHE A 118 -19.10 3.06 -3.39
N THR A 119 -19.49 2.43 -4.49
CA THR A 119 -19.30 1.00 -4.68
C THR A 119 -17.97 0.73 -5.36
N CYS A 120 -17.11 -0.08 -4.74
CA CYS A 120 -15.91 -0.62 -5.35
C CYS A 120 -15.72 -2.09 -4.97
N ARG A 121 -14.84 -2.78 -5.70
CA ARG A 121 -14.52 -4.19 -5.41
C ARG A 121 -13.35 -4.27 -4.45
N MET A 122 -13.43 -5.21 -3.52
CA MET A 122 -12.30 -5.61 -2.69
C MET A 122 -11.38 -6.58 -3.46
N VAL A 123 -10.12 -6.71 -3.03
CA VAL A 123 -9.12 -7.56 -3.70
C VAL A 123 -9.58 -9.02 -3.84
N GLN A 124 -10.25 -9.59 -2.83
CA GLN A 124 -10.79 -10.95 -2.90
C GLN A 124 -11.92 -11.12 -3.93
N GLY A 125 -12.62 -10.03 -4.25
CA GLY A 125 -13.69 -10.00 -5.26
C GLY A 125 -13.25 -9.39 -6.60
N ALA A 126 -11.95 -9.21 -6.81
CA ALA A 126 -11.43 -8.67 -8.07
C ALA A 126 -11.71 -9.66 -9.22
N VAL A 127 -12.16 -9.13 -10.37
CA VAL A 127 -12.49 -9.95 -11.54
C VAL A 127 -11.22 -10.40 -12.24
N GLN A 128 -11.27 -11.56 -12.92
CA GLN A 128 -10.10 -12.13 -13.62
C GLN A 128 -9.46 -11.18 -14.65
N THR A 129 -10.21 -10.24 -15.22
CA THR A 129 -9.67 -9.24 -16.16
C THR A 129 -8.77 -8.21 -15.50
N ASP A 130 -8.93 -7.99 -14.19
CA ASP A 130 -8.26 -6.93 -13.44
C ASP A 130 -7.10 -7.50 -12.59
N VAL A 131 -6.94 -8.83 -12.54
CA VAL A 131 -5.90 -9.52 -11.77
C VAL A 131 -5.04 -10.39 -12.65
N ASN A 132 -3.74 -10.38 -12.36
CA ASN A 132 -2.82 -11.36 -12.94
C ASN A 132 -2.60 -12.48 -11.91
N ILE A 133 -3.08 -13.69 -12.22
CA ILE A 133 -2.91 -14.85 -11.34
C ILE A 133 -1.46 -15.31 -11.47
N SER A 134 -0.67 -15.03 -10.43
CA SER A 134 0.66 -15.60 -10.30
C SER A 134 0.53 -17.10 -10.02
N ALA A 135 1.34 -17.92 -10.69
CA ALA A 135 1.38 -19.36 -10.44
C ALA A 135 1.66 -19.61 -8.96
N ALA A 136 0.97 -20.59 -8.36
CA ALA A 136 1.23 -20.97 -6.97
C ALA A 136 2.72 -21.31 -6.82
N PRO A 137 3.38 -20.82 -5.76
CA PRO A 137 4.78 -21.13 -5.53
C PRO A 137 4.92 -22.66 -5.40
N LYS A 138 5.96 -23.19 -6.06
CA LYS A 138 6.23 -24.64 -6.03
C LYS A 138 6.51 -25.06 -4.57
N PRO A 139 6.09 -26.27 -4.14
CA PRO A 139 6.33 -26.74 -2.78
C PRO A 139 7.79 -26.65 -2.34
N ASP A 140 8.73 -26.84 -3.27
CA ASP A 140 10.18 -26.79 -3.05
C ASP A 140 10.85 -25.48 -3.52
N ALA A 141 10.07 -24.41 -3.68
CA ALA A 141 10.64 -23.11 -4.06
C ALA A 141 11.58 -22.59 -2.96
N LYS A 142 12.73 -22.04 -3.36
CA LYS A 142 13.57 -21.24 -2.45
C LYS A 142 12.88 -19.90 -2.25
N TYR A 143 12.70 -19.49 -1.00
CA TYR A 143 12.13 -18.21 -0.63
C TYR A 143 13.23 -17.33 -0.04
N ASP A 144 13.21 -16.05 -0.40
CA ASP A 144 14.05 -15.08 0.25
C ASP A 144 13.38 -14.63 1.56
N VAL A 145 14.08 -14.83 2.67
CA VAL A 145 13.65 -14.36 3.99
C VAL A 145 14.50 -13.14 4.35
N LEU A 146 13.84 -12.00 4.50
CA LEU A 146 14.48 -10.79 5.00
C LEU A 146 14.37 -10.76 6.52
N LEU A 147 15.50 -10.96 7.21
CA LEU A 147 15.62 -10.79 8.65
C LEU A 147 16.41 -9.52 8.95
N PRO A 148 15.74 -8.38 9.20
CA PRO A 148 16.46 -7.15 9.50
C PRO A 148 17.18 -7.27 10.85
N VAL A 149 18.51 -7.15 10.83
CA VAL A 149 19.35 -7.11 12.02
C VAL A 149 19.88 -5.69 12.18
N GLY A 150 19.56 -5.04 13.30
CA GLY A 150 20.14 -3.75 13.66
C GLY A 150 21.46 -3.97 14.41
N LEU A 151 22.49 -3.19 14.07
CA LEU A 151 23.72 -3.14 14.84
C LEU A 151 23.47 -2.29 16.11
N PRO A 152 23.94 -2.74 17.29
CA PRO A 152 23.85 -1.94 18.50
C PRO A 152 24.43 -0.54 18.27
N ASP A 153 23.71 0.49 18.69
CA ASP A 153 24.09 1.91 18.60
C ASP A 153 24.30 2.49 17.18
N GLU A 154 24.13 1.71 16.12
CA GLU A 154 24.19 2.18 14.72
C GLU A 154 22.81 2.34 14.06
N GLY A 155 21.75 1.90 14.75
CA GLY A 155 20.37 2.00 14.28
C GLY A 155 19.90 0.76 13.52
N THR A 156 18.70 0.88 12.94
CA THR A 156 18.09 -0.15 12.08
C THR A 156 18.08 0.36 10.63
N PHE A 157 17.46 -0.38 9.72
CA PHE A 157 17.15 0.10 8.36
C PHE A 157 16.30 1.38 8.35
N ASP A 158 16.39 2.14 7.26
CA ASP A 158 15.74 3.44 7.09
C ASP A 158 14.21 3.32 7.00
N TRP A 159 13.54 3.99 7.95
CA TRP A 159 12.08 4.06 8.11
C TRP A 159 11.51 5.46 7.86
#